data_AF-A0A1A8BUG1-F1
#
_entry.id   AF-A0A1A8BUG1-F1
#
_cell.length_a   1.000
_cell.length_b   1.000
_cell.length_c   1.000
_cell.angle_alpha   90.00
_cell.angle_beta   90.00
_cell.angle_gamma   90.00
#
_symmetry.space_group_name_H-M   'P 1'
#
loop_
_entity.id
_entity.type
_entity.pdbx_description
1 polymer ?
#
loop_
_entity_poly.entity_id
_entity_poly.type
_entity_poly.pdbx_seq_one_letter_code
_entity_poly.pdbx_strand_id
1 'polypeptide(L)'
;FDFKLTLPKPPTNAMVRSTSTNSITFAWTPPDNVADNVVYKVFIQSGFWNYSKNDLVSNQNNYTFAALKSGTNYSFSVLIVTATDTSERAE
;
A
#
# COMPACT_ATOMS: atom_id res chain seq x y z
N PHE A 1 27.43 -8.30 17.23
CA PHE A 1 27.19 -7.15 16.32
C PHE A 1 25.72 -6.84 16.36
N ASP A 2 25.33 -5.76 17.03
CA ASP A 2 23.95 -5.25 17.01
C ASP A 2 23.78 -4.38 15.76
N PHE A 3 23.01 -4.86 14.78
CA PHE A 3 22.62 -4.03 13.64
C PHE A 3 21.38 -3.23 14.04
N LYS A 4 21.56 -1.94 14.32
CA LYS A 4 20.46 -0.98 14.42
C LYS A 4 20.00 -0.62 13.01
N LEU A 5 18.95 -1.27 12.51
CA LEU A 5 18.32 -0.89 11.24
C LEU A 5 17.33 0.24 11.49
N THR A 6 17.44 1.34 10.75
CA THR A 6 16.39 2.37 10.74
C THR A 6 15.24 1.88 9.87
N LEU A 7 14.00 1.98 10.36
CA LEU A 7 12.82 1.77 9.53
C LEU A 7 12.91 2.69 8.29
N PRO A 8 12.72 2.18 7.07
CA PRO A 8 12.62 3.05 5.90
C PRO A 8 11.48 4.04 6.11
N LYS A 9 11.68 5.26 5.60
CA LYS A 9 10.66 6.29 5.64
C LYS A 9 9.37 5.76 4.97
N PRO A 10 8.18 6.15 5.42
CA PRO A 10 6.94 5.75 4.75
C PRO A 10 6.86 6.38 3.34
N PRO A 11 6.12 5.76 2.40
CA PRO A 11 5.76 6.42 1.14
C PRO A 11 4.91 7.66 1.40
N THR A 12 5.00 8.64 0.51
CA THR A 12 4.30 9.94 0.64
C THR A 12 3.44 10.23 -0.58
N ASN A 13 2.66 11.33 -0.55
CA ASN A 13 1.88 11.83 -1.67
C ASN A 13 0.99 10.76 -2.35
N ALA A 14 0.41 9.86 -1.55
CA ALA A 14 -0.51 8.85 -2.05
C ALA A 14 -1.77 9.54 -2.57
N MET A 15 -2.04 9.41 -3.87
CA MET A 15 -3.13 10.12 -4.54
C MET A 15 -3.79 9.27 -5.63
N VAL A 16 -5.07 9.52 -5.86
CA VAL A 16 -5.84 8.90 -6.94
C VAL A 16 -5.36 9.45 -8.29
N ARG A 17 -5.11 8.56 -9.25
CA ARG A 17 -4.70 8.89 -10.62
C ARG A 17 -5.82 8.69 -11.62
N SER A 18 -6.63 7.67 -11.44
CA SER A 18 -7.79 7.43 -12.28
C SER A 18 -8.86 6.63 -11.54
N THR A 19 -10.10 6.82 -11.97
CA THR A 19 -11.28 6.13 -11.43
C THR A 19 -12.17 5.67 -12.57
N SER A 20 -12.79 4.51 -12.40
CA SER A 20 -13.87 4.03 -13.25
C SER A 20 -15.10 3.68 -12.40
N THR A 21 -16.12 3.11 -13.01
CA THR A 21 -17.31 2.62 -12.29
C THR A 21 -17.01 1.50 -11.30
N ASN A 22 -15.89 0.77 -11.46
CA ASN A 22 -15.55 -0.38 -10.63
C ASN A 22 -14.05 -0.51 -10.32
N SER A 23 -13.26 0.55 -10.54
CA SER A 23 -11.83 0.52 -10.25
C SER A 23 -11.29 1.88 -9.85
N ILE A 24 -10.26 1.86 -9.00
CA ILE A 24 -9.50 3.05 -8.60
C ILE A 24 -8.02 2.73 -8.74
N THR A 25 -7.31 3.58 -9.47
CA THR A 25 -5.84 3.56 -9.55
C THR A 25 -5.29 4.69 -8.71
N PHE A 26 -4.36 4.37 -7.82
CA PHE A 26 -3.64 5.34 -7.01
C PHE A 26 -2.14 5.17 -7.23
N ALA A 27 -1.40 6.25 -6.97
CA ALA A 27 0.06 6.28 -7.04
C ALA A 27 0.60 7.00 -5.81
N TRP A 28 1.83 6.67 -5.44
CA TRP A 28 2.54 7.24 -4.31
C TRP A 28 3.98 7.60 -4.70
N THR A 29 4.63 8.38 -3.85
CA THR A 29 6.04 8.71 -3.96
C THR A 29 6.84 7.75 -3.07
N PRO A 30 7.74 6.94 -3.64
CA PRO A 30 8.69 6.13 -2.89
C PRO A 30 9.54 6.99 -1.95
N PRO A 31 9.97 6.46 -0.79
CA PRO A 31 10.95 7.13 0.05
C PRO A 31 12.32 7.24 -0.64
N ASP A 32 13.18 8.16 -0.20
CA ASP A 32 14.54 8.29 -0.72
C ASP A 32 15.39 7.05 -0.36
N ASN A 33 16.33 6.66 -1.24
CA ASN A 33 17.25 5.54 -1.03
C ASN A 33 16.57 4.18 -0.80
N VAL A 34 15.42 3.97 -1.44
CA VAL A 34 14.74 2.67 -1.45
C VAL A 34 15.61 1.64 -2.18
N ALA A 35 15.87 0.50 -1.51
CA ALA A 35 16.58 -0.62 -2.09
C ALA A 35 15.85 -1.16 -3.34
N ASP A 36 16.58 -1.80 -4.26
CA ASP A 36 16.08 -2.35 -5.54
C ASP A 36 14.98 -3.43 -5.40
N ASN A 37 14.58 -3.79 -4.18
CA ASN A 37 13.59 -4.82 -3.86
C ASN A 37 12.57 -4.31 -2.83
N VAL A 38 11.97 -3.16 -3.12
CA VAL A 38 10.92 -2.62 -2.25
C VAL A 38 9.60 -3.33 -2.49
N VAL A 39 8.93 -3.66 -1.40
CA VAL A 39 7.58 -4.18 -1.42
C VAL A 39 6.69 -3.20 -0.66
N TYR A 40 5.56 -2.84 -1.24
CA TYR A 40 4.53 -2.04 -0.61
C TYR A 40 3.32 -2.91 -0.30
N LYS A 41 2.66 -2.64 0.81
CA LYS A 41 1.34 -3.18 1.12
C LYS A 41 0.31 -2.08 0.94
N VAL A 42 -0.61 -2.29 0.01
CA VAL A 42 -1.65 -1.33 -0.33
C VAL A 42 -2.98 -1.77 0.25
N PHE A 43 -3.80 -0.83 0.71
CA PHE A 43 -5.12 -1.11 1.29
C PHE A 43 -6.17 -0.22 0.66
N ILE A 44 -7.38 -0.75 0.51
CA ILE A 44 -8.58 0.01 0.18
C ILE A 44 -9.74 -0.50 1.04
N GLN A 45 -10.55 0.42 1.55
CA GLN A 45 -11.69 0.07 2.39
C GLN A 45 -12.88 1.01 2.20
N SER A 46 -14.07 0.49 2.48
CA SER A 46 -15.30 1.27 2.55
C SER A 46 -16.07 0.89 3.80
N GLY A 47 -16.26 1.86 4.70
CA GLY A 47 -17.02 1.66 5.94
C GLY A 47 -18.49 1.33 5.68
N PHE A 48 -19.09 1.93 4.65
CA PHE A 48 -20.51 1.71 4.32
C PHE A 48 -20.81 0.26 3.94
N TRP A 49 -19.90 -0.40 3.20
CA TRP A 49 -20.07 -1.78 2.77
C TRP A 49 -19.40 -2.80 3.67
N ASN A 50 -18.75 -2.37 4.76
CA ASN A 50 -17.83 -3.20 5.54
C ASN A 50 -16.84 -3.95 4.63
N TYR A 51 -16.31 -3.26 3.62
CA TYR A 51 -15.44 -3.82 2.59
C TYR A 51 -14.00 -3.43 2.88
N SER A 52 -13.07 -4.37 2.76
CA SER A 52 -11.64 -4.13 2.80
C SER A 52 -10.92 -5.07 1.85
N LYS A 53 -9.90 -4.57 1.15
CA LYS A 53 -8.99 -5.34 0.30
C LYS A 53 -7.58 -4.80 0.48
N ASN A 54 -6.59 -5.69 0.39
CA ASN A 54 -5.19 -5.32 0.37
C ASN A 54 -4.42 -6.17 -0.65
N ASP A 55 -3.26 -5.69 -1.07
CA ASP A 55 -2.34 -6.42 -1.95
C ASP A 55 -0.88 -6.02 -1.69
N LEU A 56 0.06 -6.81 -2.24
CA LEU A 56 1.48 -6.53 -2.24
C LEU A 56 1.93 -6.06 -3.62
N VAL A 57 2.74 -5.00 -3.65
CA VAL A 57 3.22 -4.35 -4.86
C VAL A 57 4.73 -4.23 -4.80
N SER A 58 5.44 -4.88 -5.70
CA SER A 58 6.90 -4.90 -5.73
C SER A 58 7.41 -4.00 -6.84
N ASN A 59 8.43 -3.17 -6.53
CA ASN A 59 9.16 -2.36 -7.51
C ASN A 59 8.27 -1.46 -8.40
N GLN A 60 7.10 -1.07 -7.89
CA GLN A 60 6.16 -0.15 -8.52
C GLN A 60 5.62 0.82 -7.48
N ASN A 61 5.19 2.00 -7.94
CA ASN A 61 4.67 3.07 -7.10
C ASN A 61 3.22 3.44 -7.41
N ASN A 62 2.50 2.53 -8.07
CA ASN A 62 1.08 2.65 -8.36
C ASN A 62 0.40 1.28 -8.26
N TYR A 63 -0.91 1.29 -8.10
CA TYR A 63 -1.71 0.07 -8.08
C TYR A 63 -3.18 0.37 -8.41
N THR A 64 -3.86 -0.61 -9.01
CA THR A 64 -5.28 -0.53 -9.37
C THR A 64 -6.07 -1.56 -8.58
N PHE A 65 -6.95 -1.08 -7.69
CA PHE A 65 -7.99 -1.95 -7.14
C PHE A 65 -9.14 -2.04 -8.14
N ALA A 66 -9.39 -3.23 -8.66
CA ALA A 66 -10.51 -3.55 -9.55
C ALA A 66 -11.66 -4.25 -8.80
N ALA A 67 -12.80 -4.41 -9.48
CA ALA A 67 -14.02 -5.03 -8.96
C ALA A 67 -14.58 -4.34 -7.70
N LEU A 68 -14.43 -3.02 -7.64
CA LEU A 68 -15.02 -2.17 -6.62
C LEU A 68 -16.52 -1.97 -6.88
N LYS A 69 -17.25 -1.67 -5.81
CA LYS A 69 -18.68 -1.33 -5.89
C LYS A 69 -18.82 0.10 -6.44
N SER A 70 -19.68 0.27 -7.44
CA SER A 70 -19.97 1.59 -8.01
C SER A 70 -20.62 2.52 -6.98
N GLY A 71 -20.47 3.83 -7.17
CA GLY A 71 -21.09 4.85 -6.30
C GLY A 71 -20.65 4.80 -4.85
N THR A 72 -19.47 4.26 -4.58
CA THR A 72 -19.00 3.97 -3.23
C THR A 72 -17.81 4.84 -2.86
N ASN A 73 -17.83 5.41 -1.65
CA ASN A 73 -16.67 6.09 -1.10
C ASN A 73 -15.66 5.07 -0.54
N TYR A 74 -14.40 5.24 -0.94
CA TYR A 74 -13.29 4.39 -0.56
C TYR A 74 -12.15 5.22 0.04
N SER A 75 -11.57 4.73 1.12
CA SER A 75 -10.31 5.22 1.67
C SER A 75 -9.19 4.26 1.31
N PHE A 76 -8.00 4.77 1.03
CA PHE A 76 -6.83 3.95 0.70
C PHE A 76 -5.61 4.35 1.53
N SER A 77 -4.69 3.42 1.71
CA SER A 77 -3.41 3.64 2.36
C SER A 77 -2.32 2.75 1.75
N VAL A 78 -1.07 3.19 1.90
CA VAL A 78 0.11 2.47 1.39
C VAL A 78 1.14 2.41 2.50
N LEU A 79 1.64 1.21 2.76
CA LEU A 79 2.72 0.96 3.72
C LEU A 79 3.92 0.37 2.98
N ILE A 80 5.12 0.65 3.47
CA ILE A 80 6.33 -0.05 3.03
C ILE A 80 6.49 -1.32 3.87
N VAL A 81 6.72 -2.46 3.20
CA VAL A 81 7.02 -3.73 3.86
C VAL A 81 8.52 -3.77 4.13
N THR A 82 8.88 -4.11 5.36
CA THR A 82 10.26 -4.10 5.85
C THR A 82 10.61 -5.47 6.41
N ALA A 83 11.89 -5.83 6.53
CA ALA A 83 12.29 -7.13 7.07
C ALA A 83 11.78 -7.39 8.51
N THR A 84 11.38 -6.35 9.24
CA THR A 84 10.73 -6.45 10.56
C THR A 84 9.25 -6.87 10.48
N ASP A 85 8.60 -6.77 9.33
CA ASP A 85 7.23 -7.27 9.11
C ASP A 85 7.18 -8.82 9.07
N THR A 86 8.36 -9.48 9.08
CA THR A 86 8.49 -10.95 9.05
C THR A 86 8.91 -11.58 10.39
N SER A 87 8.91 -10.85 11.51
CA SER A 87 9.46 -11.35 12.79
C SER A 87 8.51 -11.32 14.01
N GLU A 88 7.19 -11.21 13.83
CA GLU A 88 6.28 -11.43 14.96
C GLU A 88 4.98 -12.14 14.54
N ARG A 89 5.15 -13.39 14.12
CA ARG A 89 4.23 -14.48 14.49
C ARG A 89 5.04 -15.74 14.75
N ALA A 90 5.41 -15.92 16.01
CA ALA A 90 5.59 -17.23 16.61
C ALA A 90 4.73 -17.23 17.87
N GLU A 91 3.97 -18.30 18.07
CA GLU A 91 3.15 -18.55 19.27
C GLU A 91 3.96 -18.45 20.56
#